data_AF-H0QV86-F1
#
_entry.id   AF-H0QV86-F1
#
_cell.length_a   1.000
_cell.length_b   1.000
_cell.length_c   1.000
_cell.angle_alpha   90.00
_cell.angle_beta   90.00
_cell.angle_gamma   90.00
#
_symmetry.space_group_name_H-M   'P 1'
#
loop_
_entity.id
_entity.type
_entity.pdbx_description
1 polymer ?
#
loop_
_entity_poly.entity_id
_entity_poly.type
_entity_poly.pdbx_seq_one_letter_code
_entity_poly.pdbx_strand_id
1 'polypeptide(L)' 'MSDENRTIDETPPIGEAQTEPAEAGGCPVIHGGIKPPVEGGGNRDWWPNALNLKVLQENP' A
#
# COMPACT_ATOMS: atom_id res chain seq x y z
N MET A 1 -13.34 -35.25 -3.12
CA MET A 1 -13.00 -33.89 -3.56
C MET A 1 -12.39 -33.22 -2.35
N SER A 2 -11.06 -33.19 -2.31
CA SER A 2 -10.27 -32.96 -1.11
C SER A 2 -9.66 -31.57 -1.21
N ASP A 3 -10.37 -30.55 -0.71
CA ASP A 3 -9.85 -29.18 -0.64
C ASP A 3 -10.23 -28.51 0.70
N GLU A 4 -10.19 -29.28 1.80
CA GLU A 4 -10.48 -28.76 3.15
C GLU A 4 -9.26 -28.89 4.07
N ASN A 5 -8.08 -28.46 3.60
CA ASN A 5 -6.96 -28.08 4.50
C ASN A 5 -5.81 -27.40 3.72
N ARG A 6 -6.03 -26.22 3.12
CA ARG A 6 -4.90 -25.36 2.77
C ARG A 6 -4.41 -24.71 4.06
N THR A 7 -3.44 -25.38 4.69
CA THR A 7 -2.71 -24.93 5.87
C THR A 7 -2.30 -23.48 5.69
N ILE A 8 -2.72 -22.64 6.64
CA ILE A 8 -2.36 -21.22 6.78
C ILE A 8 -0.83 -21.04 6.88
N ASP A 9 -0.11 -22.15 7.10
CA ASP A 9 1.34 -22.29 7.22
C ASP A 9 2.12 -22.16 5.88
N GLU A 10 1.44 -22.22 4.73
CA GLU A 10 2.10 -22.12 3.41
C GLU A 10 2.27 -20.67 2.93
N THR A 11 1.70 -19.69 3.63
CA THR A 11 1.92 -18.28 3.27
C THR A 11 3.09 -17.76 4.10
N PRO A 12 4.23 -17.37 3.48
CA PRO A 12 5.32 -16.78 4.23
C PRO A 12 4.79 -15.58 5.00
N PRO A 13 5.21 -15.38 6.27
CA PRO A 13 4.75 -14.23 7.03
C PRO A 13 5.15 -12.96 6.25
N ILE A 14 4.23 -11.99 6.24
CA ILE A 14 4.28 -10.80 5.38
C ILE A 14 5.61 -10.04 5.47
N GLY A 15 6.36 -10.21 6.56
CA GLY A 15 7.67 -9.60 6.77
C GLY A 15 8.88 -10.33 6.14
N GLU A 16 8.72 -11.56 5.65
CA GLU A 16 9.86 -12.36 5.13
C GLU A 16 9.99 -12.30 3.60
N ALA A 17 8.94 -11.90 2.90
CA ALA A 17 8.93 -11.83 1.44
C ALA A 17 9.78 -10.69 0.85
N GLN A 18 10.28 -9.73 1.67
CA GLN A 18 11.01 -8.55 1.20
C GLN A 18 12.24 -8.30 2.10
N THR A 19 13.24 -9.18 2.04
CA THR A 19 14.47 -9.11 2.86
C THR A 19 15.70 -8.57 2.12
N GLU A 20 15.54 -8.11 0.87
CA GLU A 20 16.60 -7.34 0.22
C GLU A 20 16.73 -5.98 0.91
N PRO A 21 17.91 -5.62 1.46
CA PRO A 21 18.12 -4.30 2.04
C PRO A 21 17.87 -3.27 0.95
N ALA A 22 16.90 -2.36 1.17
CA ALA A 22 16.86 -1.13 0.39
C ALA A 22 18.22 -0.43 0.60
N GLU A 23 19.08 -0.42 -0.42
CA GLU A 23 20.36 0.25 -0.34
C GLU A 23 20.11 1.72 0.03
N ALA A 24 20.66 2.14 1.17
CA ALA A 24 20.41 3.38 1.91
C ALA A 24 19.21 3.30 2.88
N GLY A 25 19.53 3.11 4.17
CA GLY A 25 18.61 2.99 5.31
C GLY A 25 17.75 4.23 5.61
N GLY A 26 16.93 4.66 4.66
CA GLY A 26 15.76 5.49 4.89
C GLY A 26 14.49 4.64 4.96
N CYS A 27 13.47 5.12 5.67
CA CYS A 27 12.12 4.62 5.47
C CYS A 27 11.82 4.63 3.95
N PRO A 28 11.28 3.54 3.36
CA PRO A 28 11.09 3.37 1.90
C PRO A 28 10.17 4.44 1.25
N VAL A 29 9.67 5.38 2.04
CA VAL A 29 8.84 6.51 1.62
C VAL A 29 9.66 7.70 1.12
N ILE A 30 10.98 7.78 1.40
CA ILE A 30 11.65 9.10 1.36
C ILE A 30 12.17 9.55 -0.01
N HIS A 31 12.38 8.71 -1.04
CA HIS A 31 12.96 9.22 -2.30
C HIS A 31 12.37 8.57 -3.56
N GLY A 32 11.28 9.14 -4.09
CA GLY A 32 10.73 8.80 -5.42
C GLY A 32 9.29 8.28 -5.44
N GLY A 33 8.68 8.08 -4.28
CA GLY A 33 7.27 7.69 -4.12
C GLY A 33 6.30 8.88 -4.15
N ILE A 34 5.00 8.54 -4.18
CA ILE A 34 3.87 9.48 -4.14
C ILE A 34 4.09 10.58 -3.09
N LYS A 35 3.68 11.80 -3.45
CA LYS A 35 3.82 12.99 -2.61
C LYS A 35 3.24 12.75 -1.21
N PRO A 36 3.79 13.38 -0.16
CA PRO A 36 3.15 13.35 1.15
C PRO A 36 1.75 14.01 1.09
N PRO A 37 0.82 13.65 2.01
CA PRO A 37 -0.55 14.19 1.99
C PRO A 37 -0.65 15.71 1.99
N VAL A 38 0.27 16.38 2.67
CA VAL A 38 0.35 17.85 2.73
C VAL A 38 0.73 18.49 1.39
N GLU A 39 1.36 17.73 0.49
CA GLU A 39 1.70 18.13 -0.89
C GLU A 39 0.69 17.58 -1.93
N GLY A 40 -0.45 17.06 -1.45
CA GLY A 40 -1.56 16.60 -2.29
C GLY A 40 -1.50 15.14 -2.72
N GLY A 41 -0.57 14.33 -2.20
CA GLY A 41 -0.54 12.90 -2.52
C GLY A 41 -1.56 12.08 -1.73
N GLY A 42 -2.00 10.97 -2.32
CA GLY A 42 -2.92 10.04 -1.67
C GLY A 42 -3.48 8.97 -2.61
N ASN A 43 -4.66 8.44 -2.27
CA ASN A 43 -5.26 7.28 -2.96
C ASN A 43 -5.50 7.51 -4.47
N ARG A 44 -5.63 8.76 -4.91
CA ARG A 44 -5.85 9.09 -6.33
C ARG A 44 -4.63 8.84 -7.19
N ASP A 45 -3.43 8.91 -6.63
CA ASP A 45 -2.19 8.62 -7.36
C ASP A 45 -2.06 7.13 -7.68
N TRP A 46 -2.62 6.26 -6.83
CA TRP A 46 -2.67 4.81 -7.04
C TRP A 46 -3.83 4.36 -7.91
N TRP A 47 -5.01 4.97 -7.74
CA TRP A 47 -6.23 4.59 -8.45
C TRP A 47 -6.87 5.83 -9.11
N PRO A 48 -6.35 6.27 -10.28
CA PRO A 48 -6.77 7.52 -10.90
C PRO A 48 -8.26 7.56 -11.28
N ASN A 49 -8.88 6.39 -11.48
CA ASN A 49 -10.28 6.24 -11.89
C ASN A 49 -11.23 5.89 -10.73
N ALA A 50 -10.77 5.87 -9.48
CA ALA A 50 -11.64 5.61 -8.33
C ALA A 50 -12.63 6.77 -8.08
N LEU A 51 -13.85 6.44 -7.63
CA LEU A 51 -14.88 7.45 -7.32
C LEU A 51 -14.44 8.35 -6.15
N ASN A 52 -14.53 9.66 -6.33
CA ASN A 52 -14.16 10.63 -5.29
C ASN A 52 -15.32 10.92 -4.33
N LEU A 53 -15.36 10.25 -3.18
CA LEU A 53 -16.39 10.46 -2.17
C LEU A 53 -16.27 11.79 -1.41
N LYS A 54 -15.11 12.47 -1.46
CA LYS A 54 -14.90 13.77 -0.78
C LYS A 54 -15.88 14.86 -1.26
N VAL A 55 -16.38 14.73 -2.49
CA VAL A 55 -17.37 15.64 -3.07
C VAL A 55 -18.68 15.72 -2.28
N LEU A 56 -19.00 14.70 -1.47
CA LEU A 56 -20.20 14.69 -0.64
C LEU A 56 -20.06 15.55 0.63
N GLN A 57 -18.85 15.98 0.96
CA GLN A 57 -18.51 16.73 2.17
C GLN A 57 -17.69 17.97 1.82
N GLU A 58 -18.06 18.65 0.74
CA GLU A 58 -17.46 19.94 0.41
C GLU A 58 -17.93 20.99 1.42
N ASN A 59 -16.99 21.64 2.10
CA ASN A 59 -17.22 22.57 3.21
C ASN A 59 -17.96 21.95 4.41
N PRO A 60 -17.30 21.05 5.15
CA PRO A 60 -17.87 20.47 6.38
C PRO A 60 -18.09 21.50 7.49
#